data_AF-A0A9W7TPX4-F1
#
_entry.id   AF-A0A9W7TPX4-F1
#
_cell.length_a   1.000
_cell.length_b   1.000
_cell.length_c   1.000
_cell.angle_alpha   90.00
_cell.angle_beta   90.00
_cell.angle_gamma   90.00
#
_symmetry.space_group_name_H-M   'P 1'
#
loop_
_entity.id
_entity.type
_entity.pdbx_description
1 polymer ?
#
loop_
_entity_poly.entity_id
_entity_poly.type
_entity_poly.pdbx_seq_one_letter_code
_entity_poly.pdbx_strand_id
1 'polypeptide(L)'
;MATARDKKRSVYFSPVELEVLLQAYSEYEHIFRKKSNTAAAAKERESAWGKIASRVNACNRSAIKRTWQQMKMKYKNIIQSANRKRAEARKTGGGPAPPPLTDAEEMALSLNTGRPVAEGIPGGSSSEPVTPQDTSAYIIYSDGNVNLVEPLITTEPQSVDEGDEETLSADTERPTELPVKELYKLHLIKQLQKTDKELVYLDRQILKTDLEIELLRHKLEDRKKTK
;
A
#
# COMPACT_ATOMS: atom_id res chain seq x y z
N MET A 1 -37.61 9.72 -30.82
CA MET A 1 -37.08 11.07 -30.47
C MET A 1 -36.44 11.01 -29.09
N ALA A 2 -35.12 11.20 -28.98
CA ALA A 2 -34.42 11.20 -27.70
C ALA A 2 -34.28 12.64 -27.20
N THR A 3 -35.02 13.01 -26.15
CA THR A 3 -34.90 14.33 -25.53
C THR A 3 -33.56 14.40 -24.78
N ALA A 4 -32.63 15.22 -25.26
CA ALA A 4 -31.43 15.58 -24.52
C ALA A 4 -31.86 16.29 -23.23
N ARG A 5 -31.63 15.66 -22.07
CA ARG A 5 -31.91 16.28 -20.77
C ARG A 5 -30.73 17.20 -20.44
N ASP A 6 -30.97 18.51 -20.45
CA ASP A 6 -30.04 19.49 -19.90
C ASP A 6 -29.75 19.16 -18.42
N LYS A 7 -28.55 18.63 -18.15
CA LYS A 7 -28.12 18.31 -16.79
C LYS A 7 -27.63 19.59 -16.12
N LYS A 8 -28.57 20.30 -15.48
CA LYS A 8 -28.23 21.37 -14.54
C LYS A 8 -27.23 20.84 -13.51
N ARG A 9 -26.17 21.62 -13.24
CA ARG A 9 -25.13 21.27 -12.27
C ARG A 9 -25.77 20.96 -10.92
N SER A 10 -25.46 19.81 -10.33
CA SER A 10 -26.02 19.44 -9.03
C SER A 10 -25.57 20.42 -7.95
N VAL A 11 -26.44 20.73 -7.01
CA VAL A 11 -26.10 21.53 -5.82
C VAL A 11 -24.96 20.86 -5.04
N TYR A 12 -24.05 21.70 -4.53
CA TYR A 12 -22.92 21.25 -3.72
C TYR A 12 -23.37 20.52 -2.47
N PHE A 13 -22.46 19.72 -1.92
CA PHE A 13 -22.68 19.04 -0.66
C PHE A 13 -22.41 19.97 0.52
N SER A 14 -23.35 20.06 1.44
CA SER A 14 -23.22 20.74 2.73
C SER A 14 -22.22 20.00 3.63
N PRO A 15 -21.46 20.68 4.50
CA PRO A 15 -20.57 20.04 5.47
C PRO A 15 -21.26 18.94 6.30
N VAL A 16 -22.51 19.19 6.73
CA VAL A 16 -23.30 18.21 7.50
C VAL A 16 -23.60 16.95 6.69
N GLU A 17 -23.90 17.09 5.39
CA GLU A 17 -24.10 15.93 4.51
C GLU A 17 -22.82 15.07 4.41
N LEU A 18 -21.65 15.72 4.42
CA LEU A 18 -20.36 15.03 4.32
C LEU A 18 -19.99 14.30 5.61
N GLU A 19 -20.23 14.92 6.75
CA GLU A 19 -20.01 14.30 8.06
C GLU A 19 -20.88 13.05 8.22
N VAL A 20 -22.18 13.17 7.95
CA VAL A 20 -23.12 12.04 7.99
C VAL A 20 -22.74 10.95 6.99
N LEU A 21 -22.26 11.32 5.79
CA LEU A 21 -21.76 10.36 4.80
C LEU A 21 -20.58 9.55 5.33
N LEU A 22 -19.58 10.21 5.94
CA LEU A 22 -18.38 9.55 6.46
C LEU A 22 -18.70 8.67 7.68
N GLN A 23 -19.51 9.16 8.61
CA GLN A 23 -19.96 8.41 9.78
C GLN A 23 -20.79 7.18 9.40
N ALA A 24 -21.76 7.34 8.50
CA ALA A 24 -22.59 6.22 8.06
C ALA A 24 -21.76 5.20 7.25
N TYR A 25 -20.73 5.65 6.52
CA TYR A 25 -19.84 4.73 5.82
C TYR A 25 -19.04 3.84 6.78
N SER A 26 -18.52 4.38 7.90
CA SER A 26 -17.75 3.58 8.87
C SER A 26 -18.58 2.45 9.47
N GLU A 27 -19.89 2.67 9.68
CA GLU A 27 -20.81 1.62 10.17
C GLU A 27 -20.94 0.45 9.19
N TYR A 28 -20.95 0.73 7.88
CA TYR A 28 -21.07 -0.27 6.82
C TYR A 28 -19.74 -0.70 6.20
N GLU A 29 -18.61 -0.28 6.76
CA GLU A 29 -17.28 -0.50 6.16
C GLU A 29 -17.00 -2.00 5.93
N HIS A 30 -17.42 -2.84 6.87
CA HIS A 30 -17.29 -4.29 6.79
C HIS A 30 -17.98 -4.90 5.56
N ILE A 31 -19.03 -4.27 5.03
CA ILE A 31 -19.71 -4.71 3.80
C ILE A 31 -18.87 -4.35 2.56
N PHE A 32 -18.27 -3.15 2.56
CA PHE A 32 -17.49 -2.66 1.43
C PHE A 32 -16.09 -3.28 1.34
N ARG A 33 -15.49 -3.66 2.48
CA ARG A 33 -14.17 -4.30 2.54
C ARG A 33 -14.18 -5.75 2.07
N LYS A 34 -15.30 -6.46 2.16
CA LYS A 34 -15.42 -7.86 1.70
C LYS A 34 -15.13 -7.95 0.19
N LYS A 35 -14.12 -8.75 -0.17
CA LYS A 35 -13.77 -9.08 -1.57
C LYS A 35 -14.69 -10.20 -2.09
N SER A 36 -15.95 -9.84 -2.38
CA SER A 36 -16.94 -10.76 -2.97
C SER A 36 -17.55 -10.21 -4.26
N ASN A 37 -17.67 -11.06 -5.27
CA ASN A 37 -18.24 -10.76 -6.60
C ASN A 37 -19.65 -11.35 -6.78
N THR A 38 -20.25 -11.92 -5.73
CA THR A 38 -21.57 -12.53 -5.89
C THR A 38 -22.65 -11.47 -6.14
N ALA A 39 -23.68 -11.81 -6.90
CA ALA A 39 -24.83 -10.93 -7.11
C ALA A 39 -25.49 -10.51 -5.78
N ALA A 40 -25.50 -11.41 -4.79
CA ALA A 40 -25.94 -11.11 -3.43
C ALA A 40 -25.07 -10.02 -2.76
N ALA A 41 -23.75 -10.13 -2.84
CA ALA A 41 -22.84 -9.11 -2.31
C ALA A 41 -22.97 -7.77 -3.04
N ALA A 42 -23.25 -7.77 -4.35
CA ALA A 42 -23.55 -6.56 -5.10
C ALA A 42 -24.82 -5.86 -4.57
N LYS A 43 -25.92 -6.63 -4.39
CA LYS A 43 -27.17 -6.13 -3.81
C LYS A 43 -27.00 -5.63 -2.38
N GLU A 44 -26.21 -6.32 -1.57
CA GLU A 44 -25.91 -5.93 -0.19
C GLU A 44 -25.19 -4.58 -0.14
N ARG A 45 -24.17 -4.37 -1.00
CA ARG A 45 -23.48 -3.07 -1.10
C ARG A 45 -24.38 -1.96 -1.61
N GLU A 46 -25.26 -2.23 -2.58
CA GLU A 46 -26.23 -1.25 -3.05
C GLU A 46 -27.22 -0.87 -1.93
N SER A 47 -27.73 -1.85 -1.20
CA SER A 47 -28.59 -1.63 -0.03
C SER A 47 -27.90 -0.77 1.04
N ALA A 48 -26.62 -1.07 1.34
CA ALA A 48 -25.82 -0.27 2.27
C ALA A 48 -25.67 1.19 1.79
N TRP A 49 -25.32 1.41 0.52
CA TRP A 49 -25.29 2.76 -0.05
C TRP A 49 -26.66 3.45 -0.04
N GLY A 50 -27.74 2.69 -0.23
CA GLY A 50 -29.12 3.18 -0.10
C GLY A 50 -29.42 3.67 1.32
N LYS A 51 -29.06 2.91 2.34
CA LYS A 51 -29.23 3.30 3.76
C LYS A 51 -28.43 4.57 4.09
N ILE A 52 -27.18 4.65 3.62
CA ILE A 52 -26.35 5.85 3.74
C ILE A 52 -27.05 7.05 3.10
N ALA A 53 -27.54 6.90 1.86
CA ALA A 53 -28.24 7.98 1.16
C ALA A 53 -29.50 8.43 1.89
N SER A 54 -30.28 7.49 2.45
CA SER A 54 -31.45 7.81 3.27
C SER A 54 -31.08 8.63 4.50
N ARG A 55 -30.01 8.28 5.21
CA ARG A 55 -29.55 9.03 6.40
C ARG A 55 -29.05 10.43 6.03
N VAL A 56 -28.26 10.55 4.96
CA VAL A 56 -27.81 11.86 4.45
C VAL A 56 -29.00 12.71 4.03
N ASN A 57 -29.98 12.13 3.32
CA ASN A 57 -31.18 12.85 2.88
C ASN A 57 -32.07 13.27 4.06
N ALA A 58 -32.12 12.52 5.15
CA ALA A 58 -32.86 12.89 6.36
C ALA A 58 -32.25 14.11 7.06
N CYS A 59 -30.93 14.27 6.99
CA CYS A 59 -30.22 15.44 7.54
C CYS A 59 -30.07 16.60 6.53
N ASN A 60 -30.49 16.39 5.28
CA ASN A 60 -30.34 17.39 4.23
C ASN A 60 -31.43 18.46 4.34
N ARG A 61 -31.02 19.70 4.61
CA ARG A 61 -31.92 20.87 4.61
C ARG A 61 -32.35 21.28 3.20
N SER A 62 -31.64 20.82 2.17
CA SER A 62 -32.01 21.06 0.78
C SER A 62 -33.13 20.11 0.37
N ALA A 63 -34.13 20.61 -0.35
CA ALA A 63 -35.20 19.77 -0.91
C ALA A 63 -34.73 18.76 -1.98
N ILE A 64 -33.44 18.78 -2.34
CA ILE A 64 -32.85 17.91 -3.36
C ILE A 64 -32.38 16.61 -2.73
N LYS A 65 -33.05 15.51 -3.07
CA LYS A 65 -32.65 14.17 -2.64
C LYS A 65 -31.42 13.71 -3.41
N ARG A 66 -30.46 13.15 -2.68
CA ARG A 66 -29.27 12.51 -3.22
C ARG A 66 -29.54 11.04 -3.48
N THR A 67 -28.99 10.52 -4.58
CA THR A 67 -29.03 9.08 -4.86
C THR A 67 -27.86 8.34 -4.23
N TRP A 68 -28.00 7.03 -4.06
CA TRP A 68 -26.93 6.18 -3.54
C TRP A 68 -25.69 6.19 -4.44
N GLN A 69 -25.85 6.33 -5.77
CA GLN A 69 -24.71 6.46 -6.68
C GLN A 69 -23.94 7.77 -6.45
N GLN A 70 -24.65 8.87 -6.16
CA GLN A 70 -24.02 10.15 -5.82
C GLN A 70 -23.24 10.04 -4.51
N MET A 71 -23.75 9.31 -3.51
CA MET A 71 -23.05 9.09 -2.23
C MET A 71 -21.76 8.30 -2.47
N LYS A 72 -21.88 7.19 -3.19
CA LYS A 72 -20.74 6.35 -3.58
C LYS A 72 -19.66 7.16 -4.31
N MET A 73 -20.07 7.97 -5.28
CA MET A 73 -19.15 8.80 -6.06
C MET A 73 -18.51 9.89 -5.20
N LYS A 74 -19.28 10.58 -4.36
CA LYS A 74 -18.78 11.63 -3.48
C LYS A 74 -17.77 11.08 -2.48
N TYR A 75 -18.06 9.95 -1.84
CA TYR A 75 -17.14 9.26 -0.95
C TYR A 75 -15.83 8.91 -1.67
N LYS A 76 -15.90 8.29 -2.86
CA LYS A 76 -14.72 8.00 -3.68
C LYS A 76 -13.87 9.24 -3.93
N ASN A 77 -14.50 10.36 -4.31
CA ASN A 77 -13.81 11.61 -4.59
C ASN A 77 -13.14 12.22 -3.35
N ILE A 78 -13.75 12.06 -2.17
CA ILE A 78 -13.18 12.50 -0.88
C ILE A 78 -11.88 11.71 -0.61
N ILE A 79 -11.93 10.38 -0.68
CA ILE A 79 -10.77 9.52 -0.45
C ILE A 79 -9.64 9.82 -1.45
N GLN A 80 -9.97 9.95 -2.73
CA GLN A 80 -8.99 10.31 -3.76
C GLN A 80 -8.35 11.68 -3.51
N SER A 81 -9.15 12.67 -3.11
CA SER A 81 -8.63 14.02 -2.83
C SER A 81 -7.75 14.03 -1.58
N ALA A 82 -8.10 13.28 -0.53
CA ALA A 82 -7.28 13.13 0.66
C ALA A 82 -5.93 12.46 0.34
N ASN A 83 -5.94 11.38 -0.44
CA ASN A 83 -4.72 10.69 -0.87
C ASN A 83 -3.83 11.59 -1.73
N ARG A 84 -4.42 12.38 -2.64
CA ARG A 84 -3.68 13.35 -3.45
C ARG A 84 -3.00 14.41 -2.59
N LYS A 85 -3.72 15.02 -1.65
CA LYS A 85 -3.14 16.01 -0.71
C LYS A 85 -2.00 15.41 0.12
N ARG A 86 -2.16 14.17 0.60
CA ARG A 86 -1.10 13.45 1.34
C ARG A 86 0.14 13.20 0.49
N ALA A 87 -0.04 12.86 -0.79
CA ALA A 87 1.07 12.69 -1.73
C ALA A 87 1.77 14.02 -2.05
N GLU A 88 1.01 15.11 -2.20
CA GLU A 88 1.54 16.46 -2.40
C GLU A 88 2.33 16.95 -1.18
N ALA A 89 1.85 16.70 0.04
CA ALA A 89 2.59 17.03 1.27
C ALA A 89 3.92 16.28 1.43
N ARG A 90 4.05 15.11 0.78
CA ARG A 90 5.29 14.31 0.75
C ARG A 90 6.26 14.76 -0.35
N LYS A 91 5.85 15.66 -1.24
CA LYS A 91 6.79 16.34 -2.16
C LYS A 91 7.52 17.44 -1.39
N THR A 92 8.38 17.07 -0.46
CA THR A 92 9.45 17.95 0.05
C THR A 92 10.56 18.05 -0.98
N GLY A 93 10.22 18.63 -2.14
CA GLY A 93 11.18 19.27 -3.03
C GLY A 93 11.23 20.75 -2.67
N GLY A 94 11.98 21.12 -1.63
CA GLY A 94 12.45 22.49 -1.38
C GLY A 94 11.42 23.62 -1.19
N GLY A 95 10.16 23.32 -0.85
CA GLY A 95 9.15 24.34 -0.54
C GLY A 95 9.03 24.63 0.97
N PRO A 96 8.57 25.83 1.38
CA PRO A 96 8.37 26.18 2.79
C PRO A 96 7.39 25.21 3.47
N ALA A 97 7.64 24.95 4.77
CA ALA A 97 6.95 23.94 5.55
C ALA A 97 5.42 24.13 5.51
N PRO A 98 4.65 23.06 5.27
CA PRO A 98 3.19 23.15 5.30
C PRO A 98 2.70 23.50 6.71
N PRO A 99 1.54 24.18 6.82
CA PRO A 99 0.93 24.53 8.10
C PRO A 99 0.73 23.29 9.00
N PRO A 100 0.78 23.45 10.34
CA PRO A 100 0.52 22.35 11.26
C PRO A 100 -0.88 21.76 11.03
N LEU A 101 -0.95 20.43 11.16
CA LEU A 101 -2.16 19.65 10.90
C LEU A 101 -3.23 19.96 11.94
N THR A 102 -4.48 20.08 11.48
CA THR A 102 -5.67 20.22 12.31
C THR A 102 -6.14 18.86 12.86
N ASP A 103 -6.87 18.85 13.97
CA ASP A 103 -7.37 17.63 14.64
C ASP A 103 -8.15 16.69 13.68
N ALA A 104 -8.83 17.26 12.68
CA ALA A 104 -9.54 16.50 11.65
C ALA A 104 -8.59 15.74 10.71
N GLU A 105 -7.39 16.28 10.46
CA GLU A 105 -6.36 15.69 9.60
C GLU A 105 -5.62 14.57 10.34
N GLU A 106 -5.43 14.70 11.65
CA GLU A 106 -4.89 13.63 12.50
C GLU A 106 -5.84 12.42 12.55
N MET A 107 -7.14 12.67 12.72
CA MET A 107 -8.17 11.61 12.71
C MET A 107 -8.25 10.90 11.35
N ALA A 108 -8.03 11.60 10.24
CA ALA A 108 -8.02 10.99 8.91
C ALA A 108 -6.78 10.10 8.65
N LEU A 109 -5.64 10.41 9.29
CA LEU A 109 -4.41 9.64 9.19
C LEU A 109 -4.48 8.34 9.99
N SER A 110 -5.09 8.36 11.18
CA SER A 110 -5.29 7.16 12.00
C SER A 110 -6.17 6.12 11.28
N LEU A 111 -7.22 6.57 10.59
CA LEU A 111 -8.11 5.76 9.74
C LEU A 111 -7.41 5.15 8.50
N ASN A 112 -6.20 5.60 8.15
CA ASN A 112 -5.47 5.16 6.95
C ASN A 112 -4.26 4.26 7.25
N THR A 113 -4.12 3.81 8.50
CA THR A 113 -3.09 2.82 8.88
C THR A 113 -3.33 1.49 8.14
N GLY A 114 -2.29 0.94 7.51
CA GLY A 114 -2.32 -0.39 6.87
C GLY A 114 -2.58 -0.44 5.35
N ARG A 115 -2.59 0.68 4.61
CA ARG A 115 -2.49 0.62 3.13
C ARG A 115 -1.03 0.58 2.68
N PRO A 116 -0.67 -0.24 1.67
CA PRO A 116 0.68 -0.22 1.12
C PRO A 116 0.99 1.18 0.58
N VAL A 117 1.94 1.86 1.20
CA VAL A 117 2.53 3.09 0.68
C VAL A 117 3.60 2.65 -0.30
N ALA A 118 3.47 3.02 -1.56
CA ALA A 118 4.58 2.90 -2.50
C ALA A 118 5.68 3.83 -1.99
N GLU A 119 6.73 3.25 -1.42
CA GLU A 119 7.97 3.95 -1.16
C GLU A 119 8.52 4.43 -2.51
N GLY A 120 8.89 5.71 -2.58
CA GLY A 120 9.58 6.22 -3.77
C GLY A 120 10.90 5.49 -3.91
N ILE A 121 11.22 5.05 -5.12
CA ILE A 121 12.50 4.42 -5.43
C ILE A 121 13.61 5.44 -5.05
N PRO A 122 14.60 5.06 -4.23
CA PRO A 122 15.72 5.95 -3.92
C PRO A 122 16.40 6.34 -5.23
N GLY A 123 16.54 7.66 -5.45
CA GLY A 123 17.18 8.20 -6.65
C GLY A 123 18.59 7.62 -6.79
N GLY A 124 18.87 7.04 -7.97
CA GLY A 124 20.17 6.48 -8.28
C GLY A 124 21.26 7.54 -8.11
N SER A 125 22.23 7.26 -7.26
CA SER A 125 23.47 8.04 -7.21
C SER A 125 24.18 7.82 -8.54
N SER A 126 24.31 8.88 -9.34
CA SER A 126 25.15 8.85 -10.53
C SER A 126 26.60 8.87 -10.08
N SER A 127 27.31 7.78 -10.33
CA SER A 127 28.76 7.75 -10.27
C SER A 127 29.31 7.00 -11.47
N GLU A 128 30.17 7.73 -12.19
CA GLU A 128 31.16 7.33 -13.21
C GLU A 128 30.72 7.26 -14.69
N PRO A 129 31.45 7.96 -15.60
CA PRO A 129 31.26 7.83 -17.04
C PRO A 129 31.92 6.55 -17.54
N VAL A 130 31.13 5.55 -17.92
CA VAL A 130 31.62 4.42 -18.70
C VAL A 130 31.94 4.91 -20.12
N THR A 131 33.22 4.80 -20.48
CA THR A 131 33.72 4.95 -21.86
C THR A 131 32.96 4.01 -22.80
N PRO A 132 32.49 4.48 -23.97
CA PRO A 132 31.76 3.64 -24.91
C PRO A 132 32.71 2.57 -25.49
N GLN A 133 32.54 1.32 -25.07
CA GLN A 133 33.12 0.21 -25.81
C GLN A 133 32.31 0.02 -27.09
N ASP A 134 33.02 -0.06 -28.22
CA ASP A 134 32.48 -0.25 -29.55
C ASP A 134 31.79 -1.62 -29.64
N THR A 135 30.45 -1.62 -29.53
CA THR A 135 29.62 -2.84 -29.61
C THR A 135 29.40 -3.33 -31.03
N SER A 136 29.99 -2.67 -32.04
CA SER A 136 29.78 -3.03 -33.45
C SER A 136 30.33 -4.41 -33.83
N ALA A 137 31.26 -4.96 -33.05
CA ALA A 137 31.86 -6.27 -33.29
C ALA A 137 30.92 -7.47 -33.03
N TYR A 138 29.78 -7.26 -32.36
CA TYR A 138 28.88 -8.35 -31.92
C TYR A 138 27.51 -8.35 -32.60
N ILE A 139 27.29 -7.43 -33.53
CA ILE A 139 26.01 -7.27 -34.22
C ILE A 139 26.25 -7.50 -35.71
N ILE A 140 25.81 -8.66 -36.21
CA ILE A 140 25.89 -8.98 -37.64
C ILE A 140 24.47 -8.91 -38.23
N TYR A 141 24.34 -8.15 -39.31
CA TYR A 141 23.10 -8.02 -40.08
C TYR A 141 23.20 -8.85 -41.36
N SER A 142 22.33 -9.84 -41.52
CA SER A 142 22.18 -10.60 -42.76
C SER A 142 20.72 -10.95 -43.00
N ASP A 143 20.26 -10.74 -44.23
CA ASP A 143 18.88 -10.99 -44.72
C ASP A 143 17.76 -10.53 -43.78
N GLY A 144 17.82 -9.27 -43.36
CA GLY A 144 16.75 -8.61 -42.61
C GLY A 144 16.60 -9.05 -41.16
N ASN A 145 17.50 -9.89 -40.64
CA ASN A 145 17.49 -10.36 -39.26
C ASN A 145 18.75 -9.92 -38.51
N VAL A 146 18.57 -9.49 -37.25
CA VAL A 146 19.66 -9.14 -36.34
C VAL A 146 20.02 -10.37 -35.52
N ASN A 147 21.24 -10.87 -35.67
CA ASN A 147 21.71 -12.02 -34.89
C ASN A 147 22.78 -11.54 -33.90
N LEU A 148 22.54 -11.80 -32.61
CA LEU A 148 23.52 -11.59 -31.54
C LEU A 148 24.34 -12.88 -31.42
N VAL A 149 25.59 -12.85 -31.87
CA VAL A 149 26.49 -14.01 -31.75
C VAL A 149 27.14 -13.97 -30.38
N GLU A 150 26.82 -14.95 -29.54
CA GLU A 150 27.39 -15.11 -28.21
C GLU A 150 28.86 -15.55 -28.32
N PRO A 151 29.82 -14.85 -27.68
CA PRO A 151 31.22 -15.22 -27.76
C PRO A 151 31.47 -16.51 -26.97
N LEU A 152 32.14 -17.46 -27.63
CA LEU A 152 32.65 -18.70 -27.06
C LEU A 152 33.57 -18.36 -25.86
N ILE A 153 33.11 -18.64 -24.65
CA ILE A 153 33.95 -18.54 -23.47
C ILE A 153 34.79 -19.81 -23.42
N THR A 154 36.01 -19.70 -23.92
CA THR A 154 37.12 -20.63 -23.70
C THR A 154 37.22 -20.96 -22.21
N THR A 155 36.84 -22.17 -21.84
CA THR A 155 37.18 -22.75 -20.55
C THR A 155 38.63 -23.23 -20.61
N GLU A 156 39.51 -22.54 -19.89
CA GLU A 156 40.80 -23.10 -19.48
C GLU A 156 40.93 -23.07 -17.93
N PRO A 157 41.67 -24.02 -17.35
CA PRO A 157 41.30 -24.69 -16.11
C PRO A 157 42.25 -24.43 -14.94
N GLN A 158 41.74 -24.50 -13.71
CA GLN A 158 42.53 -24.67 -12.48
C GLN A 158 41.59 -25.29 -11.42
N SER A 159 41.56 -26.61 -11.22
CA SER A 159 42.52 -27.54 -10.59
C SER A 159 42.37 -27.63 -9.06
N VAL A 160 42.33 -28.89 -8.60
CA VAL A 160 42.40 -29.49 -7.24
C VAL A 160 41.09 -29.59 -6.44
N ASP A 161 40.40 -30.74 -6.42
CA ASP A 161 40.67 -32.01 -5.65
C ASP A 161 40.31 -31.83 -4.16
N GLU A 162 39.64 -32.69 -3.41
CA GLU A 162 38.74 -33.86 -3.51
C GLU A 162 38.12 -33.97 -2.10
N GLY A 163 36.94 -34.58 -1.92
CA GLY A 163 36.49 -34.95 -0.57
C GLY A 163 34.98 -35.07 -0.34
N ASP A 164 34.46 -36.26 -0.66
CA ASP A 164 33.32 -36.96 -0.06
C ASP A 164 31.90 -36.33 -0.06
N GLU A 165 31.07 -36.97 -0.91
CA GLU A 165 29.85 -37.68 -0.51
C GLU A 165 28.92 -36.97 0.48
N GLU A 166 27.90 -36.31 -0.05
CA GLU A 166 26.52 -36.69 0.28
C GLU A 166 25.60 -36.24 -0.85
N THR A 167 25.13 -37.24 -1.59
CA THR A 167 24.08 -37.13 -2.60
C THR A 167 22.76 -36.77 -1.90
N LEU A 168 22.54 -35.50 -1.60
CA LEU A 168 21.20 -34.98 -1.30
C LEU A 168 20.66 -34.33 -2.56
N SER A 169 19.92 -35.15 -3.29
CA SER A 169 19.12 -34.80 -4.47
C SER A 169 18.46 -33.43 -4.29
N ALA A 170 19.10 -32.41 -4.84
CA ALA A 170 18.51 -31.10 -4.98
C ALA A 170 17.49 -31.21 -6.11
N ASP A 171 16.27 -31.64 -5.75
CA ASP A 171 15.08 -31.39 -6.55
C ASP A 171 14.91 -29.87 -6.64
N THR A 172 15.64 -29.29 -7.60
CA THR A 172 15.32 -28.00 -8.19
C THR A 172 14.06 -28.23 -8.99
N GLU A 173 12.93 -28.32 -8.27
CA GLU A 173 11.62 -28.14 -8.88
C GLU A 173 11.61 -26.74 -9.48
N ARG A 174 11.87 -26.67 -10.78
CA ARG A 174 11.43 -25.60 -11.65
C ARG A 174 10.05 -25.17 -11.16
N PRO A 175 9.80 -23.88 -10.88
CA PRO A 175 8.49 -23.46 -10.43
C PRO A 175 7.50 -23.84 -11.52
N THR A 176 6.74 -24.91 -11.28
CA THR A 176 5.45 -25.08 -11.92
C THR A 176 4.74 -23.77 -11.63
N GLU A 177 4.44 -23.01 -12.69
CA GLU A 177 3.82 -21.70 -12.56
C GLU A 177 2.47 -21.89 -11.89
N LEU A 178 2.47 -21.85 -10.56
CA LEU A 178 1.27 -21.97 -9.78
C LEU A 178 0.36 -20.85 -10.26
N PRO A 179 -0.94 -21.13 -10.47
CA PRO A 179 -1.87 -20.11 -10.90
C PRO A 179 -1.70 -18.86 -10.03
N VAL A 180 -1.67 -17.68 -10.64
CA VAL A 180 -1.37 -16.38 -9.99
C VAL A 180 -2.08 -16.19 -8.63
N LYS A 181 -3.27 -16.77 -8.49
CA LYS A 181 -4.05 -16.79 -7.24
C LYS A 181 -3.33 -17.50 -6.08
N GLU A 182 -2.68 -18.63 -6.33
CA GLU A 182 -1.95 -19.38 -5.31
C GLU A 182 -0.63 -18.70 -4.95
N LEU A 183 0.06 -18.09 -5.92
CA LEU A 183 1.24 -17.24 -5.67
C LEU A 183 0.87 -16.04 -4.77
N TYR A 184 -0.26 -15.39 -5.02
CA TYR A 184 -0.75 -14.30 -4.18
C TYR A 184 -1.08 -14.76 -2.76
N LYS A 185 -1.68 -15.95 -2.62
CA LYS A 185 -1.98 -16.56 -1.31
C LYS A 185 -0.70 -16.87 -0.53
N LEU A 186 0.29 -17.48 -1.17
CA LEU A 186 1.60 -17.74 -0.57
C LEU A 186 2.32 -16.45 -0.16
N HIS A 187 2.29 -15.43 -1.02
CA HIS A 187 2.83 -14.12 -0.69
C HIS A 187 2.16 -13.53 0.56
N LEU A 188 0.83 -13.59 0.63
CA LEU A 188 0.09 -13.05 1.78
C LEU A 188 0.43 -13.81 3.07
N ILE A 189 0.54 -15.13 3.02
CA ILE A 189 0.97 -15.94 4.17
C ILE A 189 2.37 -15.54 4.62
N LYS A 190 3.31 -15.38 3.67
CA LYS A 190 4.68 -14.94 3.97
C LYS A 190 4.71 -13.54 4.59
N GLN A 191 3.85 -12.63 4.14
CA GLN A 191 3.70 -11.30 4.74
C GLN A 191 3.19 -11.39 6.19
N LEU A 192 2.15 -12.19 6.44
CA LEU A 192 1.61 -12.38 7.80
C LEU A 192 2.66 -12.96 8.75
N GLN A 193 3.38 -13.99 8.32
CA GLN A 193 4.46 -14.58 9.13
C GLN A 193 5.59 -13.58 9.41
N LYS A 194 5.89 -12.68 8.46
CA LYS A 194 6.88 -11.62 8.66
C LYS A 194 6.38 -10.62 9.71
N THR A 195 5.12 -10.18 9.61
CA THR A 195 4.54 -9.24 10.58
C THR A 195 4.45 -9.84 11.98
N ASP A 196 4.11 -11.13 12.11
CA ASP A 196 4.02 -11.80 13.40
C ASP A 196 5.40 -11.84 14.10
N LYS A 197 6.46 -12.13 13.34
CA LYS A 197 7.83 -12.11 13.86
C LYS A 197 8.26 -10.69 14.27
N GLU A 198 7.87 -9.68 13.52
CA GLU A 198 8.17 -8.27 13.82
C GLU A 198 7.46 -7.81 15.10
N LEU A 199 6.19 -8.19 15.29
CA LEU A 199 5.43 -7.92 16.52
C LEU A 199 6.09 -8.56 17.74
N VAL A 200 6.45 -9.85 17.67
CA VAL A 200 7.14 -10.54 18.77
C VAL A 200 8.48 -9.88 19.12
N TYR A 201 9.22 -9.39 18.12
CA TYR A 201 10.45 -8.65 18.35
C TYR A 201 10.19 -7.34 19.10
N LEU A 202 9.18 -6.57 18.68
CA LEU A 202 8.81 -5.31 19.32
C LEU A 202 8.35 -5.54 20.76
N ASP A 203 7.52 -6.55 21.02
CA ASP A 203 7.09 -6.92 22.38
C ASP A 203 8.27 -7.22 23.28
N ARG A 204 9.29 -7.92 22.75
CA ARG A 204 10.53 -8.20 23.50
C ARG A 204 11.34 -6.93 23.78
N GLN A 205 11.38 -5.96 22.85
CA GLN A 205 12.06 -4.68 23.08
C GLN A 205 11.33 -3.83 24.13
N ILE A 206 10.00 -3.83 24.10
CA ILE A 206 9.17 -3.14 25.10
C ILE A 206 9.45 -3.73 26.48
N LEU A 207 9.36 -5.05 26.64
CA LEU A 207 9.61 -5.72 27.91
C LEU A 207 11.02 -5.44 28.46
N LYS A 208 12.03 -5.45 27.58
CA LYS A 208 13.41 -5.10 27.97
C LYS A 208 13.49 -3.66 28.52
N THR A 209 12.84 -2.73 27.83
CA THR A 209 12.83 -1.31 28.21
C THR A 209 12.10 -1.10 29.53
N ASP A 210 10.98 -1.78 29.74
CA ASP A 210 10.21 -1.71 30.99
C ASP A 210 11.04 -2.20 32.18
N LEU A 211 11.76 -3.32 32.02
CA LEU A 211 12.67 -3.84 33.04
C LEU A 211 13.83 -2.88 33.33
N GLU A 212 14.40 -2.25 32.30
CA GLU A 212 15.46 -1.25 32.48
C GLU A 212 14.96 -0.02 33.25
N ILE A 213 13.75 0.45 32.94
CA ILE A 213 13.08 1.53 33.67
C ILE A 213 12.91 1.14 35.15
N GLU A 214 12.47 -0.08 35.44
CA GLU A 214 12.28 -0.58 36.81
C GLU A 214 13.61 -0.61 37.60
N LEU A 215 14.68 -1.13 36.98
CA LEU A 215 16.02 -1.14 37.59
C LEU A 215 16.53 0.28 37.88
N LEU A 216 16.32 1.22 36.97
CA LEU A 216 16.70 2.62 37.18
C LEU A 216 15.89 3.29 38.29
N ARG A 217 14.59 2.96 38.41
CA ARG A 217 13.73 3.43 39.51
C ARG A 217 14.22 2.93 40.86
N HIS A 218 14.59 1.64 40.97
CA HIS A 218 15.14 1.09 42.21
C HIS A 218 16.45 1.77 42.61
N LYS A 219 17.38 1.95 41.66
CA LYS A 219 18.65 2.67 41.89
C LYS A 219 18.45 4.14 42.32
N LEU A 220 17.41 4.80 41.80
CA LEU A 220 17.05 6.16 42.22
C LEU A 220 16.54 6.19 43.66
N GLU A 221 15.73 5.22 44.05
CA GLU A 221 15.18 5.10 45.40
C GLU A 221 16.28 4.82 46.44
N ASP A 222 17.22 3.92 46.13
CA ASP A 222 18.35 3.61 47.01
C ASP A 222 19.27 4.83 47.23
N ARG A 223 19.49 5.62 46.17
CA ARG A 223 20.25 6.88 46.25
C ARG A 223 19.55 7.97 47.06
N LYS A 224 18.21 7.96 47.15
CA LYS A 224 17.46 8.89 48.00
C LYS A 224 17.54 8.49 49.47
N LYS A 225 17.59 7.19 49.78
CA LYS A 225 17.71 6.67 51.16
C LYS A 225 19.10 6.85 51.77
N THR A 226 20.12 7.05 50.93
CA THR A 226 21.52 7.23 51.36
C THR A 226 21.93 8.71 51.51
N LYS A 227 20.98 9.65 51.35
CA LYS A 227 21.14 11.07 51.64
C LYS A 227 20.26 11.45 52.82
#